data_AF-A0A955AXP2-F1
#
_entry.id   AF-A0A955AXP2-F1
#
_cell.length_a   1.000
_cell.length_b   1.000
_cell.length_c   1.000
_cell.angle_alpha   90.00
_cell.angle_beta   90.00
_cell.angle_gamma   90.00
#
_symmetry.space_group_name_H-M   'P 1'
#
loop_
_entity.id
_entity.type
_entity.pdbx_description
1 polymer ?
#
loop_
_entity_poly.entity_id
_entity_poly.type
_entity_poly.pdbx_seq_one_letter_code
_entity_poly.pdbx_strand_id
1 'polypeptide(L)'
;MTFRGSSSSSSGSPRDRKVNNRRRLRDEQRKLLLEQLEDRRLLALGPQLGGIQPTDGNLLLDGDVRQVAPTDLTFRFDRDQQIDPATLNLATGVVGIQVVRSGNDGSFNDGNEVTITPGFLGVNAAPKQNEVVLRFKET
;
A
#
# COMPACT_ATOMS: atom_id res chain seq x y z
N MET A 1 -50.94 48.51 42.96
CA MET A 1 -49.55 47.99 42.89
C MET A 1 -49.53 46.70 43.70
N THR A 2 -49.15 45.50 43.28
CA THR A 2 -48.74 44.85 42.02
C THR A 2 -48.92 43.35 42.32
N PHE A 3 -49.53 42.57 41.42
CA PHE A 3 -49.58 41.10 41.53
C PHE A 3 -48.62 40.49 40.50
N ARG A 4 -47.97 39.35 40.87
CA ARG A 4 -47.31 38.28 40.07
C ARG A 4 -45.99 37.88 40.76
N GLY A 5 -45.62 36.61 40.95
CA GLY A 5 -46.20 35.33 40.58
C GLY A 5 -45.27 34.23 41.14
N SER A 6 -45.84 33.10 41.55
CA SER A 6 -45.11 31.95 42.08
C SER A 6 -44.42 31.18 40.95
N SER A 7 -43.11 30.97 41.06
CA SER A 7 -42.37 30.04 40.21
C SER A 7 -42.65 28.60 40.66
N SER A 8 -43.50 27.91 39.91
CA SER A 8 -43.68 26.46 40.07
C SER A 8 -42.48 25.75 39.44
N SER A 9 -41.66 25.13 40.28
CA SER A 9 -40.70 24.12 39.82
C SER A 9 -41.47 22.87 39.42
N SER A 10 -41.74 22.73 38.14
CA SER A 10 -42.34 21.52 37.57
C SER A 10 -41.33 20.38 37.69
N SER A 11 -41.45 19.62 38.78
CA SER A 11 -40.78 18.34 38.94
C SER A 11 -41.31 17.41 37.84
N GLY A 12 -40.53 17.27 36.78
CA GLY A 12 -40.84 16.40 35.65
C GLY A 12 -41.27 15.03 36.15
N SER A 13 -42.45 14.60 35.69
CA SER A 13 -43.11 13.40 36.17
C SER A 13 -42.21 12.17 36.00
N PRO A 14 -42.20 11.20 36.94
CA PRO A 14 -41.36 10.00 36.84
C PRO A 14 -41.54 9.21 35.53
N ARG A 15 -42.72 9.34 34.90
CA ARG A 15 -43.04 8.79 33.59
C ARG A 15 -42.18 9.38 32.47
N ASP A 16 -41.94 10.69 32.45
CA ASP A 16 -41.10 11.35 31.44
C ASP A 16 -39.63 10.97 31.56
N ARG A 17 -39.12 10.84 32.79
CA ARG A 17 -37.74 10.37 33.02
C ARG A 17 -37.52 8.95 32.46
N LYS A 18 -38.52 8.07 32.61
CA LYS A 18 -38.46 6.69 32.10
C LYS A 18 -38.48 6.63 30.57
N VAL A 19 -39.24 7.51 29.92
CA VAL A 19 -39.30 7.61 28.45
C VAL A 19 -37.98 8.13 27.87
N ASN A 20 -37.38 9.16 28.49
CA ASN A 20 -36.09 9.69 28.05
C ASN A 20 -34.95 8.69 28.19
N ASN A 21 -34.95 7.90 29.28
CA ASN A 21 -33.89 6.89 29.48
C ASN A 21 -33.99 5.77 28.43
N ARG A 22 -35.21 5.35 28.06
CA ARG A 22 -35.43 4.37 26.99
C ARG A 22 -35.00 4.88 25.61
N ARG A 23 -35.16 6.18 25.33
CA ARG A 23 -34.68 6.79 24.08
C ARG A 23 -33.15 6.78 24.02
N ARG A 24 -32.48 7.22 25.09
CA ARG A 24 -31.00 7.20 25.17
C ARG A 24 -30.42 5.80 25.00
N LEU A 25 -30.99 4.79 25.66
CA LEU A 25 -30.54 3.40 25.52
C LEU A 25 -30.70 2.87 24.09
N ARG A 26 -31.78 3.25 23.40
CA ARG A 26 -31.98 2.91 21.98
C ARG A 26 -30.99 3.63 21.07
N ASP A 27 -30.68 4.89 21.36
CA ASP A 27 -29.74 5.67 20.56
C ASP A 27 -28.29 5.16 20.76
N GLU A 28 -27.92 4.74 21.97
CA GLU A 28 -26.63 4.09 22.23
C GLU A 28 -26.53 2.70 21.58
N GLN A 29 -27.60 1.90 21.63
CA GLN A 29 -27.65 0.62 20.90
C GLN A 29 -27.52 0.81 19.38
N ARG A 30 -28.09 1.88 18.83
CA ARG A 30 -27.95 2.22 17.40
C ARG A 30 -26.59 2.80 17.06
N LYS A 31 -25.92 3.45 18.03
CA LYS A 31 -24.57 3.98 17.85
C LYS A 31 -23.53 2.87 17.71
N LEU A 32 -23.71 1.75 18.42
CA LEU A 32 -22.88 0.54 18.27
C LEU A 32 -23.15 -0.22 16.95
N LEU A 33 -24.36 -0.09 16.38
CA LEU A 33 -24.69 -0.63 15.05
C LEU A 33 -24.17 0.26 13.89
N LEU A 34 -23.63 1.42 14.22
CA LEU A 34 -22.96 2.36 13.32
C LEU A 34 -21.47 2.44 13.64
N GLU A 35 -20.85 1.32 14.03
CA GLU A 35 -19.42 1.17 13.80
C GLU A 35 -19.17 1.51 12.34
N GLN A 36 -18.45 2.61 12.11
CA GLN A 36 -18.05 3.00 10.77
C GLN A 36 -17.18 1.86 10.26
N LEU A 37 -17.73 1.07 9.34
CA LEU A 37 -16.95 0.15 8.54
C LEU A 37 -15.80 0.98 7.98
N GLU A 38 -14.58 0.73 8.44
CA GLU A 38 -13.40 1.36 7.89
C GLU A 38 -13.45 1.19 6.37
N ASP A 39 -13.14 2.25 5.63
CA ASP A 39 -13.10 2.20 4.18
C ASP A 39 -12.24 0.99 3.78
N ARG A 40 -12.87 0.00 3.13
CA ARG A 40 -12.17 -1.15 2.55
C ARG A 40 -11.31 -0.62 1.41
N ARG A 41 -10.12 -0.12 1.74
CA ARG A 41 -9.12 0.26 0.75
C ARG A 41 -8.62 -1.02 0.10
N LEU A 42 -9.01 -1.24 -1.16
CA LEU A 42 -8.43 -2.29 -1.99
C LEU A 42 -6.94 -2.00 -2.14
N LEU A 43 -6.10 -2.80 -1.48
CA LEU A 43 -4.63 -2.71 -1.56
C LEU A 43 -4.08 -3.19 -2.92
N ALA A 44 -4.95 -3.64 -3.84
CA ALA A 44 -4.59 -4.23 -5.13
C ALA A 44 -4.62 -3.25 -6.33
N LEU A 45 -4.71 -1.93 -6.09
CA LEU A 45 -4.78 -0.93 -7.18
C LEU A 45 -3.40 -0.51 -7.74
N GLY A 46 -2.33 -1.20 -7.39
CA GLY A 46 -0.97 -0.90 -7.86
C GLY A 46 -0.58 -1.65 -9.14
N PRO A 47 0.55 -1.27 -9.77
CA PRO A 47 1.09 -1.97 -10.93
C PRO A 47 1.29 -3.47 -10.66
N GLN A 48 0.81 -4.32 -11.56
CA GLN A 48 0.97 -5.76 -11.49
C GLN A 48 2.16 -6.20 -12.34
N LEU A 49 3.09 -6.95 -11.73
CA LEU A 49 4.26 -7.50 -12.43
C LEU A 49 3.86 -8.78 -13.17
N GLY A 50 3.91 -8.74 -14.50
CA GLY A 50 3.67 -9.92 -15.34
C GLY A 50 4.90 -10.80 -15.51
N GLY A 51 6.11 -10.24 -15.32
CA GLY A 51 7.33 -11.04 -15.35
C GLY A 51 8.63 -10.24 -15.42
N ILE A 52 9.75 -10.94 -15.22
CA ILE A 52 11.11 -10.39 -15.28
C ILE A 52 11.91 -11.12 -16.36
N GLN A 53 12.47 -10.39 -17.31
CA GLN A 53 13.25 -10.96 -18.40
C GLN A 53 14.69 -10.42 -18.38
N PRO A 54 15.72 -11.28 -18.34
CA PRO A 54 17.10 -10.86 -18.48
C PRO A 54 17.52 -10.72 -19.94
N THR A 55 18.66 -10.06 -20.15
CA THR A 55 19.28 -9.89 -21.48
C THR A 55 19.56 -11.22 -22.18
N ASP A 56 19.97 -12.24 -21.42
CA ASP A 56 20.62 -13.45 -21.91
C ASP A 56 19.70 -14.68 -21.93
N GLY A 57 18.38 -14.53 -21.77
CA GLY A 57 17.52 -15.70 -21.85
C GLY A 57 16.02 -15.50 -21.69
N ASN A 58 15.38 -16.57 -21.25
CA ASN A 58 13.94 -16.65 -21.04
C ASN A 58 13.51 -15.84 -19.81
N LEU A 59 12.19 -15.73 -19.64
CA LEU A 59 11.57 -15.19 -18.44
C LEU A 59 12.12 -15.91 -17.18
N LEU A 60 12.42 -15.15 -16.13
CA LEU A 60 12.75 -15.71 -14.81
C LEU A 60 11.51 -16.34 -14.20
N LEU A 61 11.67 -17.59 -13.78
CA LEU A 61 10.72 -18.29 -12.93
C LEU A 61 11.29 -18.40 -11.50
N ASP A 62 10.40 -18.63 -10.55
CA ASP A 62 10.80 -18.85 -9.17
C ASP A 62 11.70 -20.09 -9.06
N GLY A 63 12.81 -19.96 -8.34
CA GLY A 63 13.82 -21.01 -8.19
C GLY A 63 14.75 -21.21 -9.39
N ASP A 64 14.67 -20.40 -10.45
CA ASP A 64 15.59 -20.50 -11.58
C ASP A 64 17.05 -20.26 -11.14
N VAL A 65 17.93 -21.20 -11.50
CA VAL A 65 19.37 -21.08 -11.30
C VAL A 65 20.05 -20.82 -12.64
N ARG A 66 20.85 -19.76 -12.71
CA ARG A 66 21.62 -19.39 -13.90
C ARG A 66 23.12 -19.46 -13.65
N GLN A 67 23.86 -19.87 -14.67
CA GLN A 67 25.33 -19.94 -14.64
C GLN A 67 26.02 -18.67 -15.16
N VAL A 68 25.25 -17.79 -15.81
CA VAL A 68 25.73 -16.50 -16.33
C VAL A 68 24.95 -15.41 -15.62
N ALA A 69 25.69 -14.40 -15.12
CA ALA A 69 25.08 -13.24 -14.49
C ALA A 69 24.49 -12.31 -15.57
N PRO A 70 23.21 -11.92 -15.45
CA PRO A 70 22.60 -11.03 -16.42
C PRO A 70 23.12 -9.59 -16.26
N THR A 71 23.29 -8.87 -17.37
CA THR A 71 23.72 -7.47 -17.36
C THR A 71 22.57 -6.50 -17.08
N ASP A 72 21.38 -6.87 -17.49
CA ASP A 72 20.16 -6.10 -17.26
C ASP A 72 18.94 -7.00 -17.04
N LEU A 73 17.94 -6.44 -16.39
CA LEU A 73 16.64 -7.03 -16.14
C LEU A 73 15.56 -6.08 -16.65
N THR A 74 14.65 -6.63 -17.45
CA THR A 74 13.43 -5.95 -17.89
C THR A 74 12.25 -6.48 -17.10
N PHE A 75 11.67 -5.61 -16.26
CA PHE A 75 10.44 -5.86 -15.53
C PHE A 75 9.26 -5.46 -16.41
N ARG A 76 8.35 -6.40 -16.66
CA ARG A 76 7.20 -6.20 -17.53
C ARG A 76 5.94 -6.19 -16.67
N PHE A 77 5.30 -5.04 -16.61
CA PHE A 77 4.01 -4.86 -15.95
C PHE A 77 2.86 -5.09 -16.94
N ASP A 78 1.64 -5.22 -16.41
CA ASP A 78 0.42 -5.28 -17.22
C ASP A 78 0.39 -4.19 -18.29
N ARG A 79 -0.17 -4.52 -19.46
CA ARG A 79 -0.09 -3.66 -20.66
C ARG A 79 -0.69 -2.27 -20.47
N ASP A 80 -1.68 -2.15 -19.60
CA ASP A 80 -2.39 -0.89 -19.35
C ASP A 80 -1.71 -0.03 -18.27
N GLN A 81 -0.59 -0.49 -17.71
CA GLN A 81 0.15 0.24 -16.69
C GLN A 81 1.05 1.33 -17.30
N GLN A 82 0.99 2.52 -16.71
CA GLN A 82 1.93 3.60 -16.98
C GLN A 82 2.77 3.84 -15.72
N ILE A 83 4.02 3.38 -15.75
CA ILE A 83 4.93 3.57 -14.62
C ILE A 83 5.46 5.00 -14.64
N ASP A 84 5.33 5.70 -13.51
CA ASP A 84 5.90 7.03 -13.32
C ASP A 84 7.42 6.93 -13.11
N PRO A 85 8.27 7.49 -14.00
CA PRO A 85 9.72 7.46 -13.85
C PRO A 85 10.24 8.09 -12.55
N ALA A 86 9.49 9.02 -11.94
CA ALA A 86 9.89 9.65 -10.67
C ALA A 86 9.95 8.65 -9.51
N THR A 87 9.23 7.53 -9.61
CA THR A 87 9.22 6.44 -8.59
C THR A 87 10.46 5.55 -8.63
N LEU A 88 11.33 5.73 -9.63
CA LEU A 88 12.52 4.93 -9.88
C LEU A 88 13.82 5.73 -9.72
N ASN A 89 13.75 6.89 -9.06
CA ASN A 89 14.84 7.83 -9.00
C ASN A 89 15.92 7.43 -7.98
N LEU A 90 17.01 6.88 -8.50
CA LEU A 90 18.21 6.52 -7.72
C LEU A 90 18.87 7.72 -7.03
N ALA A 91 18.87 8.90 -7.66
CA ALA A 91 19.53 10.09 -7.11
C ALA A 91 18.77 10.70 -5.92
N THR A 92 17.43 10.53 -5.88
CA THR A 92 16.58 10.97 -4.78
C THR A 92 16.37 9.87 -3.73
N GLY A 93 16.83 8.64 -3.98
CA GLY A 93 16.67 7.49 -3.09
C GLY A 93 15.25 6.90 -3.08
N VAL A 94 14.38 7.31 -4.00
CA VAL A 94 13.06 6.72 -4.19
C VAL A 94 13.23 5.53 -5.12
N VAL A 95 13.14 4.32 -4.55
CA VAL A 95 13.44 3.08 -5.27
C VAL A 95 12.21 2.17 -5.27
N GLY A 96 11.40 2.26 -6.33
CA GLY A 96 10.23 1.39 -6.53
C GLY A 96 10.58 -0.07 -6.85
N ILE A 97 11.83 -0.37 -7.24
CA ILE A 97 12.31 -1.73 -7.53
C ILE A 97 13.68 -1.93 -6.88
N GLN A 98 13.78 -2.93 -6.01
CA GLN A 98 15.01 -3.28 -5.29
C GLN A 98 15.46 -4.69 -5.66
N VAL A 99 16.77 -4.85 -5.85
CA VAL A 99 17.41 -6.16 -6.00
C VAL A 99 18.23 -6.43 -4.76
N VAL A 100 18.03 -7.60 -4.17
CA VAL A 100 18.72 -8.05 -2.97
C VAL A 100 19.42 -9.37 -3.28
N ARG A 101 20.68 -9.50 -2.87
CA ARG A 101 21.41 -10.77 -2.92
C ARG A 101 21.61 -11.33 -1.51
N SER A 102 21.67 -12.65 -1.41
CA SER A 102 22.20 -13.31 -0.21
C SER A 102 23.62 -12.82 0.08
N GLY A 103 24.03 -12.78 1.34
CA GLY A 103 25.38 -12.39 1.78
C GLY A 103 26.49 -13.38 1.41
N ASN A 104 26.37 -14.06 0.26
CA ASN A 104 27.20 -15.15 -0.29
C ASN A 104 27.02 -16.52 0.38
N ASP A 105 25.92 -16.75 1.07
CA ASP A 105 25.60 -18.01 1.76
C ASP A 105 24.33 -18.70 1.23
N GLY A 106 23.62 -18.06 0.30
CA GLY A 106 22.38 -18.58 -0.29
C GLY A 106 21.14 -18.45 0.61
N SER A 107 21.25 -17.75 1.73
CA SER A 107 20.14 -17.48 2.65
C SER A 107 19.63 -16.04 2.51
N PHE A 108 18.36 -15.83 2.85
CA PHE A 108 17.68 -14.53 2.86
C PHE A 108 16.94 -14.27 4.19
N ASN A 109 17.32 -14.99 5.26
CA ASN A 109 16.61 -14.99 6.54
C ASN A 109 17.51 -14.64 7.74
N ASP A 110 18.79 -14.31 7.52
CA ASP A 110 19.77 -14.14 8.60
C ASP A 110 20.27 -12.70 8.76
N GLY A 111 19.84 -11.79 7.88
CA GLY A 111 20.14 -10.36 7.99
C GLY A 111 21.46 -9.96 7.34
N ASN A 112 22.14 -10.87 6.66
CA ASN A 112 23.37 -10.55 5.91
C ASN A 112 23.08 -10.05 4.48
N GLU A 113 21.82 -9.90 4.11
CA GLU A 113 21.42 -9.64 2.74
C GLU A 113 21.92 -8.26 2.27
N VAL A 114 22.39 -8.21 1.03
CA VAL A 114 22.99 -7.00 0.46
C VAL A 114 22.06 -6.44 -0.60
N THR A 115 21.62 -5.19 -0.38
CA THR A 115 20.90 -4.43 -1.40
C THR A 115 21.85 -4.00 -2.50
N ILE A 116 21.55 -4.37 -3.73
CA ILE A 116 22.33 -4.01 -4.91
C ILE A 116 21.90 -2.64 -5.41
N THR A 117 22.86 -1.72 -5.54
CA THR A 117 22.64 -0.44 -6.19
C THR A 117 22.82 -0.61 -7.70
N PRO A 118 21.76 -0.46 -8.51
CA PRO A 118 21.88 -0.58 -9.95
C PRO A 118 22.65 0.62 -10.55
N GLY A 119 23.26 0.41 -11.71
CA GLY A 119 23.90 1.46 -12.50
C GLY A 119 22.89 2.29 -13.30
N PHE A 120 21.75 1.69 -13.62
CA PHE A 120 20.63 2.35 -14.29
C PHE A 120 19.30 1.75 -13.82
N LEU A 121 18.29 2.60 -13.64
CA LEU A 121 16.91 2.19 -13.43
C LEU A 121 16.00 3.20 -14.12
N GLY A 122 15.14 2.74 -15.02
CA GLY A 122 14.26 3.65 -15.78
C GLY A 122 13.14 2.96 -16.54
N VAL A 123 12.12 3.74 -16.88
CA VAL A 123 10.95 3.29 -17.66
C VAL A 123 11.24 3.44 -19.16
N ASN A 124 10.77 2.50 -19.97
CA ASN A 124 10.83 2.61 -21.43
C ASN A 124 9.93 3.74 -21.96
N ALA A 125 10.27 4.25 -23.15
CA ALA A 125 9.49 5.29 -23.81
C ALA A 125 8.11 4.78 -24.28
N ALA A 126 7.16 5.70 -24.44
CA ALA A 126 5.86 5.40 -25.01
C ALA A 126 5.99 4.69 -26.37
N PRO A 127 5.20 3.64 -26.65
CA PRO A 127 4.05 3.14 -25.86
C PRO A 127 4.40 2.12 -24.77
N LYS A 128 5.67 1.77 -24.55
CA LYS A 128 6.10 0.70 -23.64
C LYS A 128 6.37 1.18 -22.21
N GLN A 129 5.54 2.09 -21.70
CA GLN A 129 5.71 2.65 -20.36
C GLN A 129 5.36 1.65 -19.23
N ASN A 130 4.91 0.45 -19.59
CA ASN A 130 4.72 -0.69 -18.71
C ASN A 130 6.00 -1.53 -18.53
N GLU A 131 7.14 -1.13 -19.11
CA GLU A 131 8.41 -1.84 -19.00
C GLU A 131 9.45 -0.99 -18.25
N VAL A 132 10.08 -1.58 -17.25
CA VAL A 132 11.17 -0.96 -16.49
C VAL A 132 12.45 -1.74 -16.72
N VAL A 133 13.52 -1.04 -17.04
CA VAL A 133 14.85 -1.61 -17.28
C VAL A 133 15.76 -1.26 -16.11
N LEU A 134 16.36 -2.29 -15.51
CA LEU A 134 17.42 -2.19 -14.52
C LEU A 134 18.71 -2.69 -15.15
N ARG A 135 19.80 -1.93 -15.02
CA ARG A 135 21.15 -2.38 -15.40
C ARG A 135 22.04 -2.40 -14.19
N PHE A 136 22.80 -3.48 -14.03
CA PHE A 136 23.74 -3.59 -12.91
C PHE A 136 24.94 -2.65 -13.11
N LYS A 137 25.46 -2.12 -12.00
CA LYS A 137 26.66 -1.27 -12.01
C LYS A 137 27.93 -2.11 -12.15
N GLU A 138 27.90 -3.32 -11.61
CA GLU A 138 29.01 -4.27 -11.51
C GLU A 138 28.44 -5.67 -11.84
N THR A 139 29.13 -6.44 -12.68
CA THR A 139 28.82 -7.84 -13.01
C THR A 139 29.83 -8.78 -12.40
#